data_AF-A0AAW2GPX9-F1
#
_entry.id   AF-A0AAW2GPX9-F1
#
_cell.length_a   1.000
_cell.length_b   1.000
_cell.length_c   1.000
_cell.angle_alpha   90.00
_cell.angle_beta   90.00
_cell.angle_gamma   90.00
#
_symmetry.space_group_name_H-M   'P 1'
#
loop_
_entity.id
_entity.type
_entity.pdbx_description
1 polymer ?
#
loop_
_entity_poly.entity_id
_entity_poly.type
_entity_poly.pdbx_seq_one_letter_code
_entity_poly.pdbx_strand_id
1 'polypeptide(L)'
;MNLAKPFMKKEIIDLIHFHSSLETVPEYIPINLLPNEEGGKAGSIQELSDMQVKTLEEYREWFLLDETTRRVNEALRIEQKTLPNTLFGIEGSFKKLDID
;
A
#
# COMPACT_ATOMS: atom_id res chain seq x y z
N MET A 1 4.79 -8.79 9.87
CA MET A 1 3.40 -8.28 9.73
C MET A 1 2.77 -7.75 11.02
N ASN A 2 3.12 -8.25 12.21
CA ASN A 2 2.42 -7.88 13.46
C ASN A 2 2.40 -6.37 13.77
N LEU A 3 3.40 -5.61 13.29
CA LEU A 3 3.47 -4.17 13.51
C LEU A 3 2.57 -3.35 12.56
N ALA A 4 2.37 -3.81 11.32
CA ALA A 4 1.58 -3.08 10.31
C ALA A 4 0.09 -3.48 10.32
N LYS A 5 -0.22 -4.71 10.75
CA LYS A 5 -1.58 -5.27 10.73
C LYS A 5 -2.65 -4.41 11.44
N PRO A 6 -2.39 -3.78 12.60
CA PRO A 6 -3.39 -2.94 13.27
C PRO A 6 -3.81 -1.70 12.48
N PHE A 7 -3.00 -1.27 11.51
CA PHE A 7 -3.25 -0.06 10.71
C PHE A 7 -3.85 -0.37 9.34
N MET A 8 -4.03 -1.65 8.98
CA MET A 8 -4.63 -2.06 7.71
C MET A 8 -6.12 -2.35 7.88
N LYS A 9 -6.91 -1.89 6.92
CA LYS A 9 -8.33 -2.24 6.85
C LYS A 9 -8.51 -3.73 6.60
N LYS A 10 -9.62 -4.30 7.09
CA LYS A 10 -9.89 -5.73 6.96
C LYS A 10 -9.94 -6.17 5.50
N GLU A 11 -10.56 -5.37 4.65
CA GLU A 11 -10.68 -5.62 3.22
C GLU A 11 -9.30 -5.72 2.53
N ILE A 12 -8.31 -4.95 2.99
CA ILE A 12 -6.93 -5.03 2.47
C ILE A 12 -6.25 -6.30 2.97
N ILE A 13 -6.44 -6.64 4.25
CA ILE A 13 -5.86 -7.85 4.84
C ILE A 13 -6.39 -9.10 4.12
N ASP A 14 -7.68 -9.11 3.78
CA ASP A 14 -8.33 -10.23 3.10
C ASP A 14 -7.83 -10.41 1.65
N LEU A 15 -7.20 -9.39 1.04
CA LEU A 15 -6.59 -9.47 -0.30
C LEU A 15 -5.12 -9.94 -0.27
N ILE A 16 -4.47 -9.97 0.91
CA ILE A 16 -3.06 -10.34 1.02
C ILE A 16 -2.96 -11.85 1.22
N HIS A 17 -2.36 -12.54 0.25
CA HIS A 17 -2.03 -13.96 0.35
C HIS A 17 -0.61 -14.16 0.89
N PHE A 18 -0.48 -14.97 1.94
CA PHE A 18 0.81 -15.32 2.53
C PHE A 18 1.22 -16.72 2.09
N HIS A 19 2.29 -16.78 1.30
CA HIS A 19 2.88 -18.03 0.83
C HIS A 19 4.08 -18.37 1.72
N SER A 20 4.02 -19.50 2.43
CA SER A 20 5.17 -20.01 3.20
C SER A 20 6.17 -20.77 2.34
N SER A 21 5.75 -21.20 1.14
CA SER A 21 6.56 -21.88 0.13
C SER A 21 6.12 -21.44 -1.26
N LEU A 22 7.06 -21.46 -2.20
CA LEU A 22 6.84 -21.11 -3.59
C LEU A 22 5.84 -22.07 -4.29
N GLU A 23 5.65 -23.27 -3.77
CA GLU A 23 4.71 -24.27 -4.30
C GLU A 23 3.25 -23.79 -4.33
N THR A 24 2.88 -22.85 -3.45
CA THR A 24 1.51 -22.32 -3.33
C THR A 24 1.26 -21.09 -4.20
N VAL A 25 2.30 -20.49 -4.76
CA VAL A 25 2.23 -19.30 -5.63
C VAL A 25 1.57 -19.58 -7.00
N PRO A 26 1.81 -20.73 -7.67
CA PRO A 26 1.21 -21.08 -8.95
C PRO A 26 -0.33 -21.11 -8.97
N GLU A 27 -0.96 -21.28 -7.81
CA GLU A 27 -2.43 -21.25 -7.67
C GLU A 27 -3.03 -19.87 -7.95
N TYR A 28 -2.23 -18.81 -7.79
CA TYR A 28 -2.66 -17.42 -7.92
C TYR A 28 -2.03 -16.71 -9.11
N ILE A 29 -0.78 -17.06 -9.46
CA ILE A 29 -0.05 -16.45 -10.58
C ILE A 29 0.72 -17.50 -11.41
N PRO A 30 0.75 -17.39 -12.75
CA PRO A 30 1.52 -18.31 -13.59
C PRO A 30 3.03 -18.27 -13.29
N ILE A 31 3.65 -19.45 -13.15
CA ILE A 31 5.10 -19.60 -12.86
C ILE A 31 5.98 -18.88 -13.89
N ASN A 32 5.60 -18.87 -15.16
CA ASN A 32 6.40 -18.25 -16.21
C ASN A 32 6.59 -16.72 -16.01
N LEU A 33 5.74 -16.07 -15.21
CA LEU A 33 5.84 -14.65 -14.88
C LEU A 33 6.83 -14.36 -13.74
N LEU A 34 7.32 -15.39 -13.05
CA LEU A 34 8.31 -15.23 -12.00
C LEU A 34 9.71 -15.01 -12.61
N PRO A 35 10.62 -14.40 -11.85
CA PRO A 35 12.03 -14.31 -12.22
C PRO A 35 12.66 -15.70 -12.36
N ASN A 36 13.76 -15.77 -13.11
CA ASN A 36 14.48 -17.01 -13.38
C ASN A 36 15.02 -17.66 -12.08
N GLU A 37 15.44 -16.85 -11.12
CA GLU A 37 15.96 -17.25 -9.82
C GLU A 37 14.90 -17.96 -8.96
N GLU A 38 13.63 -17.66 -9.19
CA GLU A 38 12.47 -18.28 -8.54
C GLU A 38 11.80 -19.34 -9.44
N GLY A 39 12.55 -19.90 -10.40
CA GLY A 39 12.08 -20.98 -11.27
C GLY A 39 11.11 -20.55 -12.39
N GLY A 40 10.94 -19.25 -12.61
CA GLY A 40 10.15 -18.70 -13.71
C GLY A 40 10.94 -18.45 -15.00
N LYS A 41 10.36 -17.65 -15.90
CA LYS A 41 10.92 -17.35 -17.23
C LYS A 41 10.80 -15.86 -17.61
N ALA A 42 10.54 -14.98 -16.66
CA ALA A 42 10.33 -13.56 -16.92
C ALA A 42 11.63 -12.77 -17.14
N GLY A 43 12.80 -13.38 -16.91
CA GLY A 43 14.10 -12.71 -16.90
C GLY A 43 14.76 -12.80 -15.53
N SER A 44 16.00 -12.33 -15.42
CA SER A 44 16.68 -12.23 -14.13
C SER A 44 16.09 -11.12 -13.27
N ILE A 45 16.22 -11.23 -11.95
CA ILE A 45 15.80 -10.17 -11.01
C ILE A 45 16.48 -8.84 -11.35
N GLN A 46 17.76 -8.89 -11.75
CA GLN A 46 18.53 -7.68 -12.11
C GLN A 46 17.95 -6.99 -13.35
N GLU A 47 17.68 -7.73 -14.42
CA GLU A 47 17.09 -7.17 -15.66
C GLU A 47 15.71 -6.56 -15.39
N LEU A 48 14.88 -7.23 -14.58
CA LEU A 48 13.56 -6.72 -14.20
C LEU A 48 13.66 -5.44 -13.37
N SER A 49 14.62 -5.37 -12.44
CA SER A 49 14.89 -4.17 -11.64
C SER A 49 15.33 -3.00 -12.51
N ASP A 50 16.28 -3.23 -13.42
CA ASP A 50 16.80 -2.20 -14.32
C ASP A 50 15.71 -1.68 -15.26
N MET A 51 14.86 -2.57 -15.78
CA MET A 51 13.70 -2.21 -16.59
C MET A 51 12.72 -1.33 -15.80
N GLN A 52 12.46 -1.67 -14.54
CA GLN A 52 11.53 -0.92 -13.69
C GLN A 52 12.06 0.49 -13.38
N VAL A 53 13.36 0.60 -13.04
CA VAL A 53 14.00 1.90 -12.81
C VAL A 53 13.91 2.77 -14.06
N LYS A 54 14.27 2.23 -15.22
CA LYS A 54 14.16 2.96 -16.49
C LYS A 54 12.73 3.42 -16.76
N THR A 55 11.74 2.57 -16.50
CA THR A 55 10.33 2.94 -16.65
C THR A 55 9.99 4.13 -15.74
N LEU A 56 10.41 4.11 -14.47
CA LEU A 56 10.19 5.24 -13.56
C LEU A 56 10.85 6.53 -14.05
N GLU A 57 12.07 6.45 -14.61
CA GLU A 57 12.76 7.59 -15.22
C GLU A 57 12.02 8.15 -16.43
N GLU A 58 11.48 7.29 -17.30
CA GLU A 58 10.68 7.70 -18.47
C GLU A 58 9.41 8.45 -18.05
N TYR A 59 8.79 8.10 -16.91
CA TYR A 59 7.62 8.79 -16.36
C TYR A 59 7.94 10.06 -15.55
N ARG A 60 9.20 10.50 -15.48
CA ARG A 60 9.61 11.68 -14.68
C ARG A 60 8.74 12.91 -14.93
N GLU A 61 8.49 13.25 -16.19
CA GLU A 61 7.69 14.44 -16.53
C GLU A 61 6.23 14.31 -16.08
N TRP A 62 5.68 13.09 -16.11
CA TRP A 62 4.35 12.83 -15.56
C TRP A 62 4.31 13.06 -14.05
N PHE A 63 5.33 12.60 -13.31
CA PHE A 63 5.42 12.83 -11.86
C PHE A 63 5.57 14.32 -11.51
N LEU A 64 6.38 15.07 -12.27
CA LEU A 64 6.51 16.53 -12.06
C LEU A 64 5.21 17.28 -12.33
N LEU A 65 4.48 16.89 -13.37
CA LEU A 65 3.16 17.46 -13.64
C LEU A 65 2.18 17.12 -12.52
N ASP A 66 2.17 15.87 -12.05
CA ASP A 66 1.32 15.43 -10.95
C ASP A 66 1.60 16.22 -9.67
N GLU A 67 2.87 16.37 -9.31
CA GLU A 67 3.29 17.15 -8.14
C GLU A 67 2.84 18.61 -8.22
N THR A 68 2.88 19.21 -9.41
CA THR A 68 2.52 20.63 -9.58
C THR A 68 1.02 20.85 -9.70
N THR A 69 0.26 19.88 -10.22
CA THR A 69 -1.15 20.10 -10.59
C THR A 69 -2.16 19.32 -9.74
N ARG A 70 -1.77 18.20 -9.12
CA ARG A 70 -2.69 17.28 -8.43
C ARG A 70 -2.51 17.25 -6.92
N ARG A 71 -1.75 18.20 -6.36
CA ARG A 71 -1.67 18.39 -4.91
C ARG A 71 -3.01 18.78 -4.32
N VAL A 72 -3.35 18.16 -3.20
CA VAL A 72 -4.49 18.56 -2.38
C VAL A 72 -4.19 19.93 -1.76
N ASN A 73 -5.06 20.89 -2.02
CA ASN A 73 -5.01 22.17 -1.32
C ASN A 73 -5.70 22.03 0.04
N GLU A 74 -4.94 21.79 1.10
CA GLU A 74 -5.46 21.61 2.47
C GLU A 74 -6.25 22.83 2.97
N ALA A 75 -6.00 24.04 2.45
CA ALA A 75 -6.78 25.22 2.83
C ALA A 75 -8.24 25.18 2.31
N LEU A 76 -8.50 24.39 1.27
CA LEU A 76 -9.84 24.15 0.73
C LEU A 76 -10.49 22.89 1.30
N ARG A 77 -9.77 22.16 2.16
CA ARG A 77 -10.32 21.01 2.86
C ARG A 77 -11.42 21.53 3.76
N ILE A 78 -12.63 21.01 3.56
CA ILE A 78 -13.76 21.31 4.45
C ILE A 78 -13.40 20.72 5.81
N GLU A 79 -12.93 21.56 6.72
CA GLU A 79 -12.74 21.19 8.11
C GLU A 79 -14.12 20.84 8.68
N GLN A 80 -14.42 19.55 8.72
CA GLN A 80 -15.44 19.05 9.63
C GLN A 80 -14.89 19.37 11.01
N LYS A 81 -15.44 20.40 11.68
CA LYS A 81 -14.97 20.91 12.98
C LYS A 81 -14.49 19.76 13.87
N THR A 82 -13.19 19.51 13.88
CA THR A 82 -12.61 18.45 14.70
C THR A 82 -12.50 19.05 16.09
N LEU A 83 -13.40 18.62 16.97
CA LEU A 83 -13.15 18.74 18.40
C LEU A 83 -11.76 18.13 18.67
N PRO A 84 -10.96 18.66 19.61
CA PRO A 84 -9.59 18.19 19.84
C PRO A 84 -9.46 16.68 20.11
N ASN A 85 -10.55 16.02 20.53
CA ASN A 85 -10.63 14.57 20.72
C ASN A 85 -10.69 13.75 19.41
N THR A 86 -10.95 14.37 18.26
CA THR A 86 -11.09 13.67 16.97
C THR A 86 -9.73 13.48 16.27
N LEU A 87 -8.71 14.29 16.61
CA LEU A 87 -7.40 14.26 15.93
C LEU A 87 -6.62 12.95 16.15
N PHE A 88 -6.91 12.23 17.25
CA PHE A 88 -6.28 10.96 17.61
C PHE A 88 -7.21 9.74 17.44
N GLY A 89 -8.30 9.87 16.68
CA GLY A 89 -9.03 8.71 16.16
C GLY A 89 -9.93 7.97 17.16
N ILE A 90 -10.53 8.65 18.14
CA ILE A 90 -11.67 8.09 18.89
C ILE A 90 -12.94 8.82 18.44
N GLU A 91 -13.37 8.53 17.21
CA GLU A 91 -14.72 8.84 16.78
C GLU A 91 -15.61 7.64 17.11
N GLY A 92 -16.12 7.63 18.34
CA GLY A 92 -17.02 6.62 18.86
C GLY A 92 -17.76 7.12 20.10
N SER A 93 -18.99 6.64 20.31
CA SER A 93 -19.80 6.91 21.50
C SER A 93 -19.23 6.16 22.71
N PHE A 94 -18.15 6.69 23.28
CA PHE A 94 -17.65 6.22 24.57
C PHE A 94 -18.60 6.72 25.65
N LYS A 95 -19.48 5.84 26.13
CA LYS A 95 -20.15 6.05 27.42
C LYS A 95 -19.05 6.11 28.47
N LYS A 96 -19.00 7.24 29.19
CA LYS A 96 -18.08 7.51 30.30
C LYS A 96 -18.07 6.29 31.24
N LEU A 97 -16.93 5.62 31.34
CA LEU A 97 -16.71 4.54 32.30
C LEU A 97 -16.17 5.22 33.56
N ASP A 98 -17.03 5.43 34.55
CA ASP A 98 -16.62 5.83 35.89
C ASP A 98 -16.14 4.55 36.61
N ILE A 99 -14.88 4.55 37.05
CA ILE A 99 -14.27 3.49 37.85
C ILE A 99 -14.02 4.10 39.23
N ASP A 100 -14.51 3.41 40.27
CA ASP A 100 -14.20 3.65 41.69
C ASP A 100 -12.84 3.04 42.05
#